data_AF-A0A1I6TKN5-F1
#
_entry.id   AF-A0A1I6TKN5-F1
#
_cell.length_a   1.000
_cell.length_b   1.000
_cell.length_c   1.000
_cell.angle_alpha   90.00
_cell.angle_beta   90.00
_cell.angle_gamma   90.00
#
_symmetry.space_group_name_H-M   'P 1'
#
loop_
_entity.id
_entity.type
_entity.pdbx_description
1 polymer ?
#
loop_
_entity_poly.entity_id
_entity_poly.type
_entity_poly.pdbx_seq_one_letter_code
_entity_poly.pdbx_strand_id
1 'polypeptide(L)' 'MTTITINKRTKAGKLILEMAKFLSENAKGVVITEDETPRYNKETEKAIKEAKLGIDLIEAESVDELFEKLRD' A
#
# COMPACT_ATOMS: atom_id res chain seq x y z
N MET A 1 21.86 17.12 -5.21
CA MET A 1 20.74 16.17 -5.12
C MET A 1 21.04 15.06 -6.09
N THR A 2 21.09 13.82 -5.60
CA THR A 2 21.41 12.64 -6.42
C THR A 2 20.21 11.72 -6.42
N THR A 3 19.76 11.28 -7.59
CA THR A 3 18.63 10.36 -7.75
C THR A 3 19.16 9.00 -8.17
N ILE A 4 18.70 7.95 -7.50
CA ILE A 4 19.06 6.56 -7.82
C ILE A 4 17.77 5.82 -8.15
N THR A 5 17.70 5.22 -9.34
CA THR A 5 16.56 4.40 -9.74
C THR A 5 16.79 2.95 -9.31
N ILE A 6 15.90 2.41 -8.49
CA ILE A 6 16.01 1.07 -7.93
C ILE A 6 14.92 0.17 -8.51
N ASN A 7 15.32 -0.94 -9.14
CA ASN A 7 14.37 -1.98 -9.56
C ASN A 7 14.02 -2.90 -8.38
N LYS A 8 12.86 -2.68 -7.74
CA LYS A 8 12.39 -3.47 -6.58
C LYS A 8 12.15 -4.97 -6.86
N ARG A 9 12.19 -5.41 -8.14
CA ARG A 9 11.96 -6.82 -8.51
C ARG A 9 13.22 -7.69 -8.38
N THR A 10 14.41 -7.11 -8.34
CA THR A 10 15.68 -7.86 -8.25
C THR A 10 16.17 -7.97 -6.81
N LYS A 11 16.99 -9.00 -6.51
CA LYS A 11 17.57 -9.18 -5.15
C LYS A 11 18.42 -7.96 -4.73
N ALA A 12 19.27 -7.48 -5.65
CA ALA A 12 20.08 -6.29 -5.41
C ALA A 12 19.23 -5.04 -5.18
N GLY A 13 18.17 -4.84 -5.97
CA GLY A 13 17.29 -3.69 -5.80
C GLY A 13 16.52 -3.72 -4.48
N LYS A 14 16.05 -4.90 -4.05
CA LYS A 14 15.42 -5.05 -2.71
C LYS A 14 16.38 -4.69 -1.58
N LEU A 15 17.63 -5.16 -1.65
CA LEU A 15 18.65 -4.85 -0.66
C LEU A 15 18.90 -3.33 -0.57
N ILE A 16 19.12 -2.67 -1.71
CA ILE A 16 19.35 -1.23 -1.74
C ILE A 16 18.14 -0.46 -1.18
N LEU A 17 16.92 -0.91 -1.49
CA LEU A 17 15.70 -0.31 -0.96
C LEU A 17 15.61 -0.45 0.57
N GLU A 18 15.90 -1.63 1.13
CA GLU A 18 15.90 -1.82 2.59
C GLU A 18 16.96 -0.97 3.29
N MET A 19 18.17 -0.89 2.72
CA MET A 19 19.22 -0.01 3.24
C MET A 19 18.78 1.47 3.20
N ALA A 20 18.15 1.90 2.11
CA ALA A 20 17.62 3.26 2.01
C ALA A 20 16.54 3.53 3.06
N LYS A 21 15.62 2.58 3.31
CA LYS A 21 14.58 2.69 4.34
C LYS A 21 15.20 2.82 5.73
N PHE A 22 16.16 1.96 6.06
CA PHE A 22 16.89 2.03 7.32
C PHE A 22 17.58 3.38 7.54
N LEU A 23 18.22 3.94 6.49
CA LEU A 23 18.88 5.24 6.56
C LEU A 23 17.89 6.41 6.62
N SER A 24 16.75 6.30 5.95
CA SER A 24 15.66 7.28 6.01
C SER A 24 15.11 7.41 7.43
N GLU A 25 14.92 6.28 8.13
CA GLU A 25 14.40 6.26 9.50
C GLU A 25 15.42 6.75 10.53
N ASN A 26 16.69 6.34 10.40
CA ASN A 26 17.70 6.53 11.45
C ASN A 26 18.64 7.73 11.24
N ALA A 27 18.85 8.18 9.99
CA ALA A 27 19.93 9.13 9.67
C ALA A 27 19.45 10.43 8.99
N LYS A 28 18.14 10.63 8.78
CA LYS A 28 17.49 11.86 8.24
C LYS A 28 18.11 12.46 6.95
N GLY A 29 19.00 11.75 6.26
CA GLY A 29 19.70 12.22 5.06
C GLY A 29 19.21 11.62 3.74
N VAL A 30 18.26 10.67 3.82
CA VAL A 30 17.72 9.96 2.67
C VAL A 30 16.22 10.20 2.61
N VAL A 31 15.73 10.68 1.47
CA VAL A 31 14.30 10.83 1.18
C VAL A 31 13.94 9.82 0.10
N ILE A 32 12.98 8.95 0.39
CA ILE A 32 12.48 7.96 -0.56
C ILE A 32 11.17 8.49 -1.14
N THR A 33 11.20 8.86 -2.41
CA THR A 33 10.01 9.17 -3.20
C THR A 33 9.71 7.97 -4.08
N GLU A 34 8.62 7.27 -3.80
CA GLU A 34 8.16 6.19 -4.65
C GLU A 34 7.10 6.73 -5.59
N ASP A 35 7.40 6.74 -6.89
CA ASP A 35 6.39 6.92 -7.94
C ASP A 35 5.58 5.63 -8.05
N GLU A 36 4.79 5.33 -7.02
CA GLU A 36 3.80 4.28 -7.12
C GLU A 36 2.64 4.81 -7.95
N THR A 37 2.61 4.44 -9.22
CA THR A 37 1.34 4.39 -9.93
C THR A 37 0.43 3.46 -9.12
N PRO A 38 -0.71 3.94 -8.60
CA PRO A 38 -1.60 3.11 -7.83
C PRO A 38 -1.99 1.87 -8.63
N ARG A 39 -2.08 0.74 -7.94
CA ARG A 39 -2.35 -0.55 -8.59
C ARG A 39 -3.75 -0.55 -9.20
N TYR A 40 -4.67 0.17 -8.56
CA TYR A 40 -6.04 0.31 -9.00
C TYR A 40 -6.37 1.76 -9.34
N ASN A 41 -7.57 1.98 -9.88
CA ASN A 41 -8.07 3.34 -10.09
C ASN A 41 -8.27 4.06 -8.75
N LYS A 42 -8.49 5.38 -8.80
CA LYS A 42 -8.64 6.21 -7.59
C LYS A 42 -9.78 5.75 -6.66
N GLU A 43 -10.86 5.25 -7.23
CA GLU A 43 -12.04 4.80 -6.48
C GLU A 43 -11.75 3.53 -5.69
N THR A 44 -11.12 2.54 -6.33
CA THR A 44 -10.73 1.29 -5.68
C THR A 44 -9.67 1.51 -4.60
N GLU A 45 -8.67 2.36 -4.85
CA GLU A 45 -7.66 2.70 -3.83
C GLU A 45 -8.28 3.41 -2.62
N LYS A 46 -9.30 4.24 -2.85
CA LYS A 46 -10.05 4.90 -1.78
C LYS A 46 -10.83 3.87 -0.96
N ALA A 47 -11.58 2.98 -1.61
CA ALA A 47 -12.33 1.91 -0.94
C ALA A 47 -11.42 0.99 -0.11
N ILE A 48 -10.23 0.63 -0.62
CA ILE A 48 -9.24 -0.17 0.12
C ILE A 48 -8.75 0.58 1.38
N LYS A 49 -8.48 1.89 1.27
CA LYS A 49 -8.06 2.71 2.41
C LYS A 49 -9.16 2.84 3.45
N GLU A 50 -10.40 3.06 3.03
CA GLU A 50 -11.56 3.17 3.91
C GLU A 50 -11.83 1.86 4.64
N ALA A 51 -11.82 0.72 3.94
CA ALA A 51 -11.94 -0.61 4.55
C ALA A 51 -10.84 -0.89 5.59
N LYS A 52 -9.58 -0.50 5.31
CA LYS A 52 -8.47 -0.63 6.28
C LYS A 52 -8.66 0.22 7.54
N LEU A 53 -9.37 1.33 7.44
CA LEU A 53 -9.70 2.22 8.55
C LEU A 53 -10.99 1.82 9.27
N GLY A 54 -11.65 0.75 8.83
CA GLY A 54 -12.92 0.30 9.40
C GLY A 54 -14.12 1.13 8.97
N ILE A 55 -13.98 1.95 7.92
CA ILE A 55 -15.06 2.79 7.41
C ILE A 55 -15.87 1.98 6.40
N ASP A 56 -17.20 2.06 6.50
CA ASP A 56 -18.16 1.44 5.57
C ASP A 56 -18.00 -0.09 5.44
N LEU A 57 -17.58 -0.74 6.54
CA LEU A 57 -17.50 -2.19 6.62
C LEU A 57 -18.87 -2.78 6.97
N ILE A 58 -19.28 -3.79 6.21
CA ILE A 58 -20.42 -4.64 6.51
C ILE A 58 -19.88 -5.97 7.04
N GLU A 59 -20.10 -6.23 8.33
CA GLU A 59 -19.80 -7.52 8.93
C GLU A 59 -20.94 -8.51 8.66
N ALA A 60 -20.60 -9.78 8.46
CA ALA A 60 -21.57 -10.87 8.33
C ALA A 60 -21.02 -12.10 9.05
N GLU A 61 -21.87 -12.78 9.81
CA GLU A 61 -21.50 -13.97 10.60
C GLU A 61 -21.71 -15.27 9.80
N SER A 62 -22.42 -15.20 8.68
CA SER A 62 -22.66 -16.33 7.79
C SER A 62 -22.68 -15.93 6.31
N VAL A 63 -22.56 -16.95 5.44
CA VAL A 63 -22.63 -16.76 3.98
C VAL A 63 -24.03 -16.30 3.56
N ASP A 64 -25.08 -16.85 4.17
CA ASP A 64 -26.46 -16.48 3.85
C ASP A 64 -26.73 -15.01 4.21
N GLU A 65 -26.30 -14.59 5.41
CA GLU A 65 -26.40 -13.19 5.86
C GLU A 65 -25.61 -12.22 4.96
N LEU A 66 -24.43 -12.63 4.50
CA LEU A 66 -23.66 -11.82 3.55
C LEU A 66 -24.44 -11.58 2.25
N PHE A 67 -25.05 -12.63 1.69
CA PHE A 67 -25.83 -12.50 0.46
C PHE A 67 -27.12 -11.72 0.64
N GLU A 68 -27.74 -11.75 1.82
CA GLU A 68 -28.87 -10.87 2.15
C GLU A 68 -28.44 -9.41 2.19
N LYS A 69 -27.31 -9.09 2.87
CA LYS A 69 -26.81 -7.71 2.99
C LYS A 69 -26.30 -7.11 1.67
N LEU A 70 -25.92 -7.94 0.69
CA LEU A 70 -25.45 -7.50 -0.63
C LEU A 70 -26.58 -7.35 -1.67
N ARG A 71 -27.82 -7.70 -1.34
CA ARG A 71 -28.96 -7.69 -2.27
C ARG A 71 -29.66 -6.33 -2.38
N ASP A 72 -29.46 -5.44 -1.41
CA ASP A 72 -29.88 -4.04 -1.46
C ASP A 72 -28.86 -3.16 -2.20
#